data_AF-A0A1B9YYP3-F1
#
_entry.id   AF-A0A1B9YYP3-F1
#
_cell.length_a   1.000
_cell.length_b   1.000
_cell.length_c   1.000
_cell.angle_alpha   90.00
_cell.angle_beta   90.00
_cell.angle_gamma   90.00
#
_symmetry.space_group_name_H-M   'P 1'
#
loop_
_entity.id
_entity.type
_entity.pdbx_description
1 polymer ?
#
loop_
_entity_poly.entity_id
_entity_poly.type
_entity_poly.pdbx_seq_one_letter_code
_entity_poly.pdbx_strand_id
1 'polypeptide(L)'
;MKEKALSVVSQCLENDKLGARAEAGGDKIFVRYDPLETGNGYVSPSVMLEFGARSTGEPSELHDVVCDAAHYLEALEFPIAKPKTMKAERIFWEKATAIHVFCVQGKLRGERFARHWYDIVRLDEAGIANAAFKDRKLAATVAEHKTWFFSEKDRAGAVIDYHKAVGGVLKRVPEGQTRTVLEQDYNHMVEDGLLLDEPEAFNDLMRRCADIEKRANDAT
;
A
#
# COMPACT_ATOMS: atom_id res chain seq x y z
N MET A 1 -8.72 -3.83 21.42
CA MET A 1 -9.17 -4.07 20.02
C MET A 1 -8.68 -5.41 19.50
N LYS A 2 -7.37 -5.68 19.48
CA LYS A 2 -6.80 -6.96 19.04
C LYS A 2 -7.40 -8.21 19.71
N GLU A 3 -7.51 -8.24 21.04
CA GLU A 3 -8.08 -9.41 21.75
C GLU A 3 -9.54 -9.70 21.34
N LYS A 4 -10.34 -8.64 21.20
CA LYS A 4 -11.70 -8.74 20.66
C LYS A 4 -11.69 -9.25 19.22
N ALA A 5 -10.79 -8.75 18.38
CA ALA A 5 -10.64 -9.21 17.00
C ALA A 5 -10.22 -10.69 16.93
N LEU A 6 -9.26 -11.12 17.75
CA LEU A 6 -8.84 -12.52 17.82
C LEU A 6 -10.00 -13.43 18.20
N SER A 7 -10.78 -13.05 19.23
CA SER A 7 -11.96 -13.81 19.64
C SER A 7 -13.00 -13.92 18.54
N VAL A 8 -13.28 -12.82 17.82
CA VAL A 8 -14.22 -12.82 16.69
C VAL A 8 -13.71 -13.72 15.56
N VAL A 9 -12.44 -13.59 15.17
CA VAL A 9 -11.85 -14.39 14.10
C VAL A 9 -11.88 -15.87 14.46
N SER A 10 -11.44 -16.26 15.65
CA SER A 10 -11.49 -17.67 16.08
C SER A 10 -12.91 -18.22 16.07
N GLN A 11 -13.90 -17.46 16.54
CA GLN A 11 -15.29 -17.89 16.53
C GLN A 11 -15.82 -18.08 15.09
N CYS A 12 -15.47 -17.20 14.16
CA CYS A 12 -15.85 -17.34 12.75
C CYS A 12 -15.21 -18.60 12.12
N LEU A 13 -13.91 -18.84 12.38
CA LEU A 13 -13.23 -20.04 11.89
C LEU A 13 -13.91 -21.33 12.38
N GLU A 14 -14.31 -21.37 13.65
CA GLU A 14 -15.04 -22.50 14.24
C GLU A 14 -16.44 -22.68 13.65
N ASN A 15 -17.21 -21.58 13.54
CA ASN A 15 -18.58 -21.62 13.02
C ASN A 15 -18.63 -22.10 11.57
N ASP A 16 -17.69 -21.62 10.75
CA ASP A 16 -17.61 -21.93 9.33
C ASP A 16 -16.82 -23.22 9.07
N LYS A 17 -16.30 -23.87 10.12
CA LYS A 17 -15.52 -25.13 10.08
C LYS A 17 -14.30 -25.03 9.15
N LEU A 18 -13.64 -23.88 9.16
CA LEU A 18 -12.47 -23.61 8.33
C LEU A 18 -11.21 -24.22 8.96
N GLY A 19 -10.41 -24.92 8.16
CA GLY A 19 -9.11 -25.50 8.55
C GLY A 19 -8.02 -24.43 8.73
N ALA A 20 -8.20 -23.53 9.70
CA ALA A 20 -7.28 -22.46 9.99
C ALA A 20 -7.21 -22.15 11.49
N ARG A 21 -6.11 -21.54 11.93
CA ARG A 21 -5.88 -21.13 13.31
C ARG A 21 -5.46 -19.66 13.36
N ALA A 22 -6.10 -18.90 14.24
CA ALA A 22 -5.71 -17.53 14.55
C ALA A 22 -4.81 -17.47 15.80
N GLU A 23 -3.73 -16.72 15.71
CA GLU A 23 -2.82 -16.44 16.83
C GLU A 23 -2.44 -14.95 16.87
N ALA A 24 -2.33 -14.38 18.07
CA ALA A 24 -1.90 -13.00 18.24
C ALA A 24 -0.41 -12.92 18.59
N GLY A 25 0.30 -11.96 17.98
CA GLY A 25 1.70 -11.65 18.29
C GLY A 25 1.95 -10.15 18.17
N GLY A 26 2.35 -9.48 19.26
CA GLY A 26 2.52 -8.03 19.26
C GLY A 26 1.22 -7.28 18.92
N ASP A 27 1.27 -6.43 17.89
CA ASP A 27 0.16 -5.68 17.30
C ASP A 27 -0.50 -6.41 16.11
N LYS A 28 -0.22 -7.71 15.94
CA LYS A 28 -0.67 -8.52 14.80
C LYS A 28 -1.51 -9.71 15.24
N ILE A 29 -2.36 -10.17 14.32
CA ILE A 29 -2.99 -11.48 14.33
C ILE A 29 -2.56 -12.21 13.05
N PHE A 30 -2.17 -13.47 13.18
CA PHE A 30 -1.87 -14.35 12.05
C PHE A 30 -2.96 -15.41 11.96
N VAL A 31 -3.63 -15.49 10.82
CA VAL A 31 -4.58 -16.54 10.50
C VAL A 31 -3.88 -17.53 9.58
N ARG A 32 -3.38 -18.62 10.15
CA ARG A 32 -2.65 -19.67 9.43
C ARG A 32 -3.64 -20.70 8.92
N TYR A 33 -3.51 -21.09 7.66
CA TYR A 33 -4.37 -22.10 7.04
C TYR A 33 -3.49 -23.17 6.40
N ASP A 34 -4.04 -24.37 6.23
CA ASP A 34 -3.36 -25.43 5.48
C ASP A 34 -3.53 -25.17 3.98
N PRO A 35 -2.45 -24.90 3.22
CA PRO A 35 -2.57 -24.66 1.78
C PRO A 35 -2.85 -25.98 1.06
N LEU A 36 -3.70 -25.93 0.04
CA LEU A 36 -4.01 -27.10 -0.81
C LEU A 36 -2.84 -27.50 -1.71
N GLU A 37 -2.01 -26.52 -2.09
CA GLU A 37 -0.81 -26.73 -2.89
C GLU A 37 0.37 -26.02 -2.23
N THR A 38 1.54 -26.65 -2.29
CA THR A 38 2.77 -25.99 -1.84
C THR A 38 3.20 -25.03 -2.94
N GLY A 39 2.97 -23.73 -2.74
CA GLY A 39 3.53 -22.72 -3.62
C GLY A 39 5.07 -22.80 -3.67
N ASN A 40 5.69 -21.92 -4.45
CA ASN A 40 7.16 -21.74 -4.48
C ASN A 40 7.81 -21.31 -3.13
N GLY A 41 7.09 -21.37 -2.01
CA GLY A 41 7.52 -20.88 -0.69
C GLY A 41 7.39 -19.37 -0.50
N TYR A 42 6.86 -18.66 -1.51
CA TYR A 42 6.89 -17.19 -1.56
C TYR A 42 5.83 -16.49 -0.69
N VAL A 43 4.60 -17.00 -0.76
CA VAL A 43 3.48 -16.52 0.07
C VAL A 43 3.31 -17.51 1.21
N SER A 44 3.55 -17.05 2.44
CA SER A 44 3.22 -17.85 3.62
C SER A 44 1.71 -18.14 3.63
N PRO A 45 1.26 -19.37 3.94
CA PRO A 45 -0.16 -19.71 4.05
C PRO A 45 -0.74 -19.13 5.36
N SER A 46 -0.69 -17.80 5.44
CA SER A 46 -1.03 -17.03 6.62
C SER A 46 -1.49 -15.64 6.19
N VAL A 47 -2.68 -15.27 6.65
CA VAL A 47 -3.18 -13.90 6.52
C VAL A 47 -2.78 -13.12 7.77
N MET A 48 -1.97 -12.07 7.59
CA MET A 48 -1.55 -11.18 8.67
C MET A 48 -2.49 -9.98 8.78
N LEU A 49 -3.14 -9.82 9.92
CA LEU A 49 -3.92 -8.64 10.29
C LEU A 49 -3.07 -7.75 11.20
N GLU A 50 -2.73 -6.55 10.76
CA GLU A 50 -1.94 -5.59 11.53
C GLU A 50 -2.82 -4.45 12.09
N PHE A 51 -2.69 -4.17 13.39
CA PHE A 51 -3.49 -3.16 14.09
C PHE A 51 -2.65 -1.92 14.40
N GLY A 52 -2.50 -1.04 13.40
CA GLY A 52 -1.77 0.21 13.54
C GLY A 52 -2.60 1.33 14.21
N ALA A 53 -1.97 2.12 15.08
CA ALA A 53 -2.60 3.27 15.74
C ALA A 53 -2.38 4.61 15.01
N ARG A 54 -1.58 4.62 13.93
CA ARG A 54 -1.12 5.82 13.22
C ARG A 54 -1.88 6.11 11.93
N SER A 55 -3.00 5.43 11.69
CA SER A 55 -3.87 5.71 10.55
C SER A 55 -5.25 6.06 11.08
N THR A 56 -5.79 7.20 10.65
CA THR A 56 -7.19 7.54 10.94
C THR A 56 -8.15 6.63 10.19
N GLY A 57 -7.70 6.01 9.09
CA GLY A 57 -8.56 5.26 8.17
C GLY A 57 -9.57 6.12 7.41
N GLU A 58 -9.59 7.45 7.63
CA GLU A 58 -10.60 8.36 7.10
C GLU A 58 -10.00 9.37 6.09
N PRO A 59 -10.76 9.77 5.05
CA PRO A 59 -12.11 9.32 4.74
C PRO A 59 -12.15 7.86 4.26
N SER A 60 -13.23 7.17 4.56
CA SER A 60 -13.46 5.78 4.18
C SER A 60 -14.83 5.56 3.55
N GLU A 61 -14.95 4.49 2.77
CA GLU A 61 -16.18 4.08 2.11
C GLU A 61 -16.30 2.55 2.12
N LEU A 62 -17.51 2.04 1.85
CA LEU A 62 -17.75 0.61 1.75
C LEU A 62 -17.37 0.14 0.36
N HIS A 63 -16.57 -0.90 0.26
CA HIS A 63 -16.21 -1.54 -1.01
C HIS A 63 -16.59 -3.01 -0.98
N ASP A 64 -17.00 -3.53 -2.13
CA ASP A 64 -17.18 -4.96 -2.31
C ASP A 64 -15.81 -5.58 -2.61
N VAL A 65 -15.47 -6.64 -1.88
CA VAL A 65 -14.28 -7.46 -2.09
C VAL A 65 -14.75 -8.83 -2.54
N VAL A 66 -14.38 -9.19 -3.75
CA VAL A 66 -14.72 -10.46 -4.41
C VAL A 66 -13.46 -11.30 -4.58
N CYS A 67 -13.63 -12.62 -4.68
CA CYS A 67 -12.52 -13.51 -4.99
C CYS A 67 -12.08 -13.31 -6.44
N ASP A 68 -10.77 -13.16 -6.64
CA ASP A 68 -10.12 -13.10 -7.95
C ASP A 68 -10.22 -14.41 -8.75
N ALA A 69 -10.49 -15.54 -8.10
CA ALA A 69 -10.78 -16.80 -8.79
C ALA A 69 -12.24 -16.90 -9.27
N ALA A 70 -13.13 -16.01 -8.83
CA ALA A 70 -14.58 -16.13 -9.08
C ALA A 70 -14.92 -16.12 -10.57
N HIS A 71 -14.22 -15.32 -11.38
CA HIS A 71 -14.44 -15.27 -12.82
C HIS A 71 -13.84 -16.44 -13.59
N TYR A 72 -12.98 -17.25 -12.96
CA TYR A 72 -12.42 -18.46 -13.55
C TYR A 72 -13.13 -19.74 -13.09
N LEU A 73 -13.89 -19.66 -11.99
CA LEU A 73 -14.52 -20.80 -11.33
C LEU A 73 -16.04 -20.59 -11.23
N GLU A 74 -16.70 -20.42 -12.38
CA GLU A 74 -18.14 -20.11 -12.49
C GLU A 74 -19.06 -21.15 -11.84
N ALA A 75 -18.57 -22.38 -11.63
CA ALA A 75 -19.31 -23.45 -10.95
C ALA A 75 -19.34 -23.33 -9.42
N LEU A 76 -18.57 -22.39 -8.84
CA LEU A 76 -18.47 -22.16 -7.40
C LEU A 76 -19.10 -20.81 -7.03
N GLU A 77 -19.77 -20.77 -5.88
CA GLU A 77 -20.23 -19.53 -5.27
C GLU A 77 -19.15 -19.01 -4.32
N PHE A 78 -18.72 -17.76 -4.53
CA PHE A 78 -17.76 -17.09 -3.67
C PHE A 78 -18.43 -16.04 -2.80
N PRO A 79 -18.06 -15.93 -1.51
CA PRO A 79 -18.58 -14.89 -0.65
C PRO A 79 -18.09 -13.51 -1.12
N ILE A 80 -18.94 -12.49 -0.95
CA ILE A 80 -18.59 -11.08 -1.15
C ILE A 80 -18.47 -10.43 0.22
N ALA A 81 -17.30 -9.90 0.53
CA ALA A 81 -17.11 -9.10 1.74
C ALA A 81 -17.38 -7.62 1.43
N LYS A 82 -17.91 -6.87 2.41
CA LYS A 82 -18.17 -5.43 2.25
C LYS A 82 -17.47 -4.59 3.34
N PRO A 83 -16.13 -4.61 3.42
CA PRO A 83 -15.41 -3.83 4.43
C PRO A 83 -15.53 -2.32 4.19
N LYS A 84 -15.42 -1.56 5.28
CA LYS A 84 -15.16 -0.12 5.23
C LYS A 84 -13.66 0.08 5.05
N THR A 85 -13.22 0.61 3.91
CA THR A 85 -11.80 0.87 3.63
C THR A 85 -11.55 2.34 3.37
N MET A 86 -10.32 2.78 3.60
CA MET A 86 -9.88 4.13 3.30
C MET A 86 -10.06 4.42 1.81
N LYS A 87 -10.52 5.63 1.47
CA LYS A 87 -10.69 6.07 0.08
C LYS A 87 -9.39 5.95 -0.70
N ALA A 88 -9.49 5.54 -1.96
CA ALA A 88 -8.33 5.31 -2.81
C ALA A 88 -7.50 6.59 -3.03
N GLU A 89 -8.14 7.77 -3.07
CA GLU A 89 -7.47 9.07 -3.17
C GLU A 89 -6.64 9.39 -1.93
N ARG A 90 -7.10 8.98 -0.74
CA ARG A 90 -6.34 9.11 0.50
C ARG A 90 -5.13 8.16 0.47
N ILE A 91 -5.33 6.92 0.02
CA ILE A 91 -4.25 5.93 -0.17
C ILE A 91 -3.19 6.48 -1.12
N PHE A 92 -3.61 7.11 -2.22
CA PHE A 92 -2.70 7.76 -3.16
C PHE A 92 -1.79 8.77 -2.46
N TRP A 93 -2.35 9.73 -1.71
CA TRP A 93 -1.54 10.74 -1.03
C TRP A 93 -0.64 10.15 0.07
N GLU A 94 -1.10 9.14 0.81
CA GLU A 94 -0.30 8.44 1.82
C GLU A 94 0.93 7.76 1.20
N LYS A 95 0.76 7.12 0.04
CA LYS A 95 1.85 6.47 -0.72
C LYS A 95 2.75 7.50 -1.40
N ALA A 96 2.19 8.53 -2.04
CA ALA A 96 2.93 9.58 -2.72
C ALA A 96 3.86 10.34 -1.76
N THR A 97 3.38 10.66 -0.55
CA THR A 97 4.21 11.33 0.47
C THR A 97 5.27 10.40 1.06
N ALA A 98 5.00 9.10 1.21
CA ALA A 98 6.02 8.13 1.62
C ALA A 98 7.15 7.99 0.56
N ILE A 99 6.77 7.96 -0.72
CA ILE A 99 7.71 8.00 -1.85
C ILE A 99 8.55 9.29 -1.83
N HIS A 100 7.92 10.44 -1.58
CA HIS A 100 8.64 11.72 -1.48
C HIS A 100 9.69 11.69 -0.38
N VAL A 101 9.32 11.20 0.82
CA VAL A 101 10.26 11.03 1.93
C VAL A 101 11.45 10.19 1.51
N PHE A 102 11.22 9.05 0.85
CA PHE A 102 12.30 8.21 0.33
C PHE A 102 13.20 8.95 -0.66
N CYS A 103 12.62 9.68 -1.62
CA CYS A 103 13.39 10.41 -2.63
C CYS A 103 14.27 11.50 -2.01
N VAL A 104 13.80 12.21 -0.98
CA VAL A 104 14.59 13.27 -0.32
C VAL A 104 15.53 12.74 0.76
N GLN A 105 15.25 11.59 1.37
CA GLN A 105 16.13 10.92 2.34
C GLN A 105 17.25 10.13 1.67
N GLY A 106 16.94 9.46 0.57
CA GLY A 106 17.85 8.56 -0.12
C GLY A 106 18.13 7.24 0.60
N LYS A 107 17.29 6.83 1.54
CA LYS A 107 17.43 5.59 2.32
C LYS A 107 16.18 4.74 2.20
N LEU A 108 16.34 3.46 1.86
CA LEU A 108 15.24 2.49 1.94
C LEU A 108 14.83 2.29 3.40
N ARG A 109 13.52 2.11 3.60
CA ARG A 109 12.95 1.73 4.88
C ARG A 109 12.29 0.37 4.75
N GLY A 110 12.76 -0.56 5.57
CA GLY A 110 12.25 -1.92 5.55
C GLY A 110 12.50 -2.63 4.20
N GLU A 111 11.83 -3.75 4.03
CA GLU A 111 11.92 -4.60 2.85
C GLU A 111 10.74 -4.35 1.91
N ARG A 112 10.95 -4.50 0.59
CA ARG A 112 9.90 -4.48 -0.44
C ARG A 112 9.14 -3.14 -0.52
N PHE A 113 9.87 -2.04 -0.41
CA PHE A 113 9.35 -0.67 -0.43
C PHE A 113 8.99 -0.20 -1.86
N ALA A 114 9.58 -0.82 -2.89
CA ALA A 114 9.31 -0.58 -4.30
C ALA A 114 7.84 -0.79 -4.68
N ARG A 115 7.10 -1.60 -3.90
CA ARG A 115 5.64 -1.78 -4.04
C ARG A 115 4.87 -0.46 -4.06
N HIS A 116 5.34 0.57 -3.34
CA HIS A 116 4.69 1.88 -3.36
C HIS A 116 4.67 2.53 -4.75
N TRP A 117 5.72 2.34 -5.56
CA TRP A 117 5.76 2.87 -6.93
C TRP A 117 4.79 2.14 -7.84
N TYR A 118 4.75 0.81 -7.74
CA TYR A 118 3.79 -0.01 -8.47
C TYR A 118 2.35 0.42 -8.15
N ASP A 119 2.02 0.48 -6.85
CA ASP A 119 0.67 0.83 -6.39
C ASP A 119 0.20 2.20 -6.89
N ILE A 120 1.06 3.22 -6.86
CA ILE A 120 0.68 4.55 -7.36
C ILE A 120 0.40 4.52 -8.86
N VAL A 121 1.18 3.76 -9.63
CA VAL A 121 0.96 3.64 -11.06
C VAL A 121 -0.37 2.93 -11.35
N ARG A 122 -0.72 1.87 -10.60
CA ARG A 122 -2.03 1.21 -10.71
C ARG A 122 -3.19 2.14 -10.28
N LEU A 123 -2.99 2.96 -9.25
CA LEU A 123 -3.98 3.96 -8.84
C LEU A 123 -4.18 5.03 -9.93
N ASP A 124 -3.13 5.42 -10.64
CA ASP A 124 -3.24 6.35 -11.76
C ASP A 124 -3.98 5.74 -12.96
N GLU A 125 -3.71 4.48 -13.30
CA GLU A 125 -4.45 3.74 -14.35
C GLU A 125 -5.94 3.66 -14.06
N ALA A 126 -6.30 3.45 -12.79
CA ALA A 126 -7.69 3.44 -12.33
C ALA A 126 -8.33 4.84 -12.29
N GLY A 127 -7.61 5.90 -12.68
CA GLY A 127 -8.09 7.28 -12.67
C GLY A 127 -8.12 7.96 -11.30
N ILE A 128 -7.69 7.27 -10.24
CA ILE A 128 -7.72 7.74 -8.85
C ILE A 128 -6.77 8.93 -8.64
N ALA A 129 -5.60 8.93 -9.28
CA ALA A 129 -4.64 10.03 -9.14
C ALA A 129 -5.26 11.38 -9.54
N ASN A 130 -5.99 11.42 -10.66
CA ASN A 130 -6.65 12.65 -11.14
C ASN A 130 -7.75 13.12 -10.17
N ALA A 131 -8.49 12.21 -9.54
CA ALA A 131 -9.45 12.56 -8.49
C ALA A 131 -8.73 13.10 -7.24
N ALA A 132 -7.65 12.45 -6.83
CA ALA A 132 -6.84 12.86 -5.68
C ALA A 132 -6.20 14.25 -5.86
N PHE A 133 -5.79 14.60 -7.07
CA PHE A 133 -5.24 15.92 -7.39
C PHE A 133 -6.26 17.05 -7.23
N LYS A 134 -7.51 16.79 -7.62
CA LYS A 134 -8.61 17.77 -7.54
C LYS A 134 -9.04 18.03 -6.10
N ASP A 135 -8.97 17.03 -5.23
CA ASP A 135 -9.30 17.17 -3.81
C ASP A 135 -8.13 17.71 -2.99
N ARG A 136 -7.89 19.01 -3.11
CA ARG A 136 -6.82 19.71 -2.37
C ARG A 136 -7.01 19.69 -0.86
N LYS A 137 -8.27 19.62 -0.39
CA LYS A 137 -8.58 19.53 1.05
C LYS A 137 -8.13 18.18 1.60
N LEU A 138 -8.37 17.09 0.87
CA LEU A 138 -7.88 15.77 1.22
C LEU A 138 -6.34 15.74 1.27
N ALA A 139 -5.67 16.30 0.25
CA ALA A 139 -4.21 16.39 0.22
C ALA A 139 -3.65 17.12 1.45
N ALA A 140 -4.24 18.27 1.82
CA ALA A 140 -3.85 19.02 3.02
C ALA A 140 -4.10 18.24 4.32
N THR A 141 -5.20 17.50 4.41
CA THR A 141 -5.52 16.65 5.57
C THR A 141 -4.51 15.51 5.72
N VAL A 142 -4.04 14.92 4.62
CA VAL A 142 -2.96 13.93 4.65
C VAL A 142 -1.67 14.55 5.17
N ALA A 143 -1.29 15.72 4.64
CA ALA A 143 -0.07 16.41 5.03
C ALA A 143 -0.06 16.79 6.52
N GLU A 144 -1.18 17.29 7.04
CA GLU A 144 -1.32 17.64 8.46
C GLU A 144 -1.18 16.39 9.35
N HIS A 145 -1.90 15.32 9.00
CA HIS A 145 -1.80 14.05 9.71
C HIS A 145 -0.39 13.46 9.69
N LYS A 146 0.28 13.46 8.53
CA LYS A 146 1.67 13.01 8.41
C LYS A 146 2.61 13.84 9.30
N THR A 147 2.40 15.15 9.37
CA THR A 147 3.21 16.06 10.20
C THR A 147 3.13 15.71 11.68
N TRP A 148 1.97 15.30 12.19
CA TRP A 148 1.81 14.89 13.59
C TRP A 148 2.48 13.56 13.93
N PHE A 149 2.45 12.58 13.03
CA PHE A 149 2.90 11.22 13.33
C PHE A 149 4.30 10.87 12.80
N PHE A 150 4.84 11.65 11.85
CA PHE A 150 6.05 11.30 11.12
C PHE A 150 6.99 12.51 10.97
N SER A 151 7.84 12.77 11.97
CA SER A 151 8.86 13.83 11.91
C SER A 151 10.09 13.39 11.11
N GLU A 152 9.88 13.19 9.81
CA GLU A 152 10.91 12.72 8.89
C GLU A 152 11.91 13.83 8.55
N LYS A 153 13.18 13.47 8.38
CA LYS A 153 14.25 14.42 8.06
C LYS A 153 14.87 14.13 6.70
N ASP A 154 15.22 15.14 5.93
CA ASP A 154 15.95 14.98 4.67
C ASP A 154 17.44 14.61 4.90
N ARG A 155 18.23 14.53 3.82
CA ARG A 155 19.67 14.26 3.88
C ARG A 155 20.47 15.31 4.67
N ALA A 156 19.99 16.56 4.72
CA ALA A 156 20.62 17.65 5.46
C ALA A 156 20.18 17.70 6.94
N GLY A 157 19.24 16.82 7.34
CA GLY A 157 18.70 16.77 8.69
C GLY A 157 17.54 17.75 8.94
N ALA A 158 17.07 18.44 7.91
CA ALA A 158 15.91 19.32 8.01
C ALA A 158 14.61 18.51 8.00
N VAL A 159 13.62 18.93 8.79
CA VAL A 159 12.32 18.25 8.83
C VAL A 159 11.60 18.42 7.50
N ILE A 160 11.09 17.32 6.95
CA ILE A 160 10.34 17.29 5.70
C ILE A 160 8.97 17.92 5.93
N ASP A 161 8.65 18.89 5.08
CA ASP A 161 7.38 19.59 5.09
C ASP A 161 6.38 18.90 4.13
N TYR A 162 5.44 18.15 4.69
CA TYR A 162 4.43 17.45 3.89
C TYR A 162 3.47 18.39 3.18
N HIS A 163 3.22 19.59 3.72
CA HIS A 163 2.36 20.57 3.05
C HIS A 163 2.99 21.06 1.77
N LYS A 164 4.32 21.27 1.76
CA LYS A 164 5.07 21.54 0.53
C LYS A 164 5.03 20.33 -0.41
N ALA A 165 5.25 19.12 0.09
CA ALA A 165 5.25 17.91 -0.74
C ALA A 165 3.92 17.74 -1.50
N VAL A 166 2.77 17.92 -0.85
CA VAL A 166 1.47 17.88 -1.55
C VAL A 166 1.17 19.16 -2.34
N GLY A 167 1.87 20.26 -2.04
CA GLY A 167 1.68 21.61 -2.56
C GLY A 167 2.61 22.02 -3.71
N GLY A 168 3.20 21.07 -4.44
CA GLY A 168 3.90 21.37 -5.70
C GLY A 168 5.37 21.01 -5.76
N VAL A 169 5.92 20.41 -4.69
CA VAL A 169 7.30 19.89 -4.67
C VAL A 169 7.35 18.40 -4.42
N LEU A 170 6.29 17.66 -4.82
CA LEU A 170 6.29 16.21 -4.75
C LEU A 170 7.48 15.67 -5.55
N LYS A 171 8.15 14.65 -5.01
CA LYS A 171 9.27 13.96 -5.66
C LYS A 171 8.98 12.48 -5.62
N ARG A 172 9.19 11.81 -6.74
CA ARG A 172 8.87 10.41 -6.93
C ARG A 172 9.88 9.66 -7.74
N VAL A 173 10.67 10.34 -8.56
CA VAL A 173 11.77 9.71 -9.27
C VAL A 173 13.04 9.88 -8.44
N PRO A 174 13.57 8.81 -7.82
CA PRO A 174 14.86 8.89 -7.15
C PRO A 174 16.00 9.00 -8.16
N GLU A 175 17.13 9.55 -7.70
CA GLU A 175 18.33 9.77 -8.50
C GLU A 175 19.56 9.11 -7.85
N GLY A 176 20.60 8.91 -8.67
CA GLY A 176 21.88 8.36 -8.24
C GLY A 176 21.74 7.02 -7.53
N GLN A 177 22.47 6.85 -6.42
CA GLN A 177 22.48 5.60 -5.65
C GLN A 177 21.09 5.18 -5.16
N THR A 178 20.22 6.14 -4.82
CA THR A 178 18.86 5.84 -4.36
C THR A 178 18.01 5.19 -5.46
N ARG A 179 18.24 5.58 -6.72
CA ARG A 179 17.60 4.94 -7.88
C ARG A 179 18.04 3.49 -8.02
N THR A 180 19.35 3.23 -7.97
CA THR A 180 19.92 1.87 -8.07
C THR A 180 19.38 0.97 -6.97
N VAL A 181 19.30 1.50 -5.75
CA VAL A 181 18.77 0.76 -4.60
C VAL A 181 17.27 0.45 -4.77
N LEU A 182 16.47 1.38 -5.30
CA LEU A 182 15.07 1.12 -5.62
C LEU A 182 14.91 0.09 -6.75
N GLU A 183 15.75 0.14 -7.78
CA GLU A 183 15.73 -0.80 -8.90
C GLU A 183 16.01 -2.24 -8.44
N GLN A 184 16.98 -2.41 -7.54
CA GLN A 184 17.26 -3.71 -6.92
C GLN A 184 16.08 -4.25 -6.13
N ASP A 185 15.44 -3.41 -5.30
CA ASP A 185 14.25 -3.81 -4.53
C ASP A 185 13.06 -4.12 -5.45
N TYR A 186 12.90 -3.38 -6.56
CA TYR A 186 11.89 -3.67 -7.58
C TYR A 186 12.13 -5.00 -8.29
N ASN A 187 13.38 -5.29 -8.70
CA ASN A 187 13.70 -6.54 -9.36
C ASN A 187 13.50 -7.74 -8.43
N HIS A 188 13.91 -7.63 -7.16
CA HIS A 188 13.59 -8.67 -6.17
C HIS A 188 12.08 -8.86 -6.03
N MET A 189 11.29 -7.78 -5.96
CA MET A 189 9.82 -7.86 -5.89
C MET A 189 9.20 -8.56 -7.13
N VAL A 190 9.81 -8.40 -8.30
CA VAL A 190 9.41 -9.07 -9.55
C VAL A 190 9.80 -10.54 -9.56
N GLU A 191 11.05 -10.86 -9.22
CA GLU A 191 11.58 -12.24 -9.12
C GLU A 191 10.79 -13.07 -8.09
N ASP A 192 10.37 -12.41 -7.03
CA ASP A 192 9.49 -12.90 -5.98
C ASP A 192 8.11 -13.34 -6.50
N GLY A 193 7.67 -12.90 -7.69
CA GLY A 193 6.38 -13.30 -8.27
C GLY A 193 5.16 -12.70 -7.55
N LEU A 194 5.32 -11.54 -6.90
CA LEU A 194 4.22 -10.82 -6.24
C LEU A 194 3.12 -10.32 -7.17
N LEU A 195 3.47 -10.12 -8.44
CA LEU A 195 2.63 -9.47 -9.41
C LEU A 195 1.93 -10.55 -10.25
N LEU A 196 0.61 -10.48 -10.28
CA LEU A 196 -0.23 -11.41 -11.06
C LEU A 196 -0.06 -11.19 -12.57
N ASP A 197 0.16 -9.94 -12.97
CA ASP A 197 0.41 -9.55 -14.35
C ASP A 197 1.91 -9.47 -14.65
N GLU A 198 2.27 -9.52 -15.94
CA GLU A 198 3.64 -9.30 -16.38
C GLU A 198 4.12 -7.91 -15.91
N PRO A 199 5.17 -7.84 -15.09
CA PRO A 199 5.62 -6.57 -14.53
C PRO A 199 6.26 -5.71 -15.61
N GLU A 200 5.94 -4.42 -15.60
CA GLU A 200 6.58 -3.46 -16.50
C GLU A 200 8.06 -3.29 -16.16
N ALA A 201 8.88 -2.87 -17.13
CA ALA A 201 10.28 -2.59 -16.88
C ALA A 201 10.42 -1.43 -15.88
N PHE A 202 11.44 -1.50 -15.01
CA PHE A 202 11.68 -0.47 -13.99
C PHE A 202 11.75 0.96 -14.58
N ASN A 203 12.38 1.10 -15.75
CA ASN A 203 12.48 2.39 -16.42
C ASN A 203 11.12 2.92 -16.91
N ASP A 204 10.21 2.05 -17.32
CA ASP A 204 8.84 2.44 -17.68
C ASP A 204 8.05 2.88 -16.45
N LEU A 205 8.16 2.12 -15.35
CA LEU A 205 7.57 2.50 -14.07
C LEU A 205 8.04 3.89 -13.64
N MET A 206 9.35 4.17 -13.74
CA MET A 206 9.92 5.49 -13.41
C MET A 206 9.41 6.59 -14.33
N ARG A 207 9.27 6.33 -15.64
CA ARG A 207 8.73 7.31 -16.61
C ARG A 207 7.29 7.69 -16.27
N ARG A 208 6.46 6.71 -15.90
CA ARG A 208 5.07 6.95 -15.47
C ARG A 208 5.03 7.69 -14.14
N CYS A 209 5.91 7.37 -13.21
CA CYS A 209 6.04 8.10 -11.95
C CYS A 209 6.41 9.57 -12.16
N ALA A 210 7.28 9.86 -13.14
CA ALA A 210 7.65 11.23 -13.51
C ALA A 210 6.45 12.02 -14.07
N ASP A 211 5.63 11.40 -14.91
CA ASP A 211 4.41 12.02 -15.44
C ASP A 211 3.41 12.36 -14.33
N ILE A 212 3.15 11.40 -13.45
CA ILE A 212 2.22 11.60 -12.34
C ILE A 212 2.77 12.66 -11.35
N GLU A 213 4.09 12.69 -11.10
CA GLU A 213 4.74 13.75 -10.31
C GLU A 213 4.50 15.13 -10.92
N LYS A 214 4.76 15.27 -12.23
CA LYS A 214 4.52 16.51 -12.97
C LYS A 214 3.06 16.96 -12.85
N ARG A 215 2.11 16.07 -13.14
CA ARG A 215 0.66 16.39 -13.02
C ARG A 215 0.25 16.76 -11.60
N ALA A 216 0.77 16.07 -10.59
CA ALA A 216 0.48 16.37 -9.19
C ALA A 216 0.97 17.77 -8.80
N ASN A 217 2.16 18.15 -9.28
CA ASN A 217 2.77 19.45 -8.99
C ASN A 217 2.14 20.58 -9.82
N ASP A 218 1.66 20.31 -11.03
CA ASP A 218 0.96 21.30 -11.87
C ASP A 218 -0.49 21.58 -11.36
N ALA A 219 -1.06 20.69 -10.54
CA ALA A 219 -2.44 20.77 -10.05
C ALA A 219 -2.61 21.57 -8.73
N THR A 220 -1.61 22.37 -8.35
CA THR A 220 -1.54 23.06 -7.05
C THR A 220 -2.01 24.49 -7.09
#